data_AF-A0A349U8T8-F1
#
_entry.id   AF-A0A349U8T8-F1
#
_cell.length_a   1.000
_cell.length_b   1.000
_cell.length_c   1.000
_cell.angle_alpha   90.00
_cell.angle_beta   90.00
_cell.angle_gamma   90.00
#
_symmetry.space_group_name_H-M   'P 1'
#
loop_
_entity.id
_entity.type
_entity.pdbx_description
1 polymer ?
#
loop_
_entity_poly.entity_id
_entity_poly.type
_entity_poly.pdbx_seq_one_letter_code
_entity_poly.pdbx_strand_id
1 'polypeptide(L)'
;MKLFTFAILIGLLIISLVPIVSAATSIDMVVNQQSTLDSDKEKTDVEQGINTSELKPKEFLVQHKSELARKGLDSVNSPDELIDGKPFKVTSANKALVQALLDGTSLSNIIYSAPHYWEVPVLLKNNLNPVASYTVDVLEDKWQVVEVGGYLSPVDSNFSSNPKDIANFLENNGLKDANQFAHVRIPSLHMDLLYIESNNQEYFIPLIHGRDELYGLKNRQLYTRDQLVSAIGPPLKEVMANPNLLTGVPEANKKWSSGNIITFIGIGVVLVVGMIILYRKIQMNRDTT
;
A
#
# COMPACT_ATOMS: atom_id res chain seq x y z
N MET A 1 50.67 26.84 -30.63
CA MET A 1 49.60 27.00 -29.61
C MET A 1 48.22 26.58 -30.11
N LYS A 2 47.74 27.04 -31.28
CA LYS A 2 46.38 26.74 -31.78
C LYS A 2 46.08 25.26 -32.06
N LEU A 3 47.05 24.47 -32.53
CA LEU A 3 46.84 23.03 -32.80
C LEU A 3 46.64 22.19 -31.53
N PHE A 4 47.34 22.55 -30.45
CA PHE A 4 47.26 21.83 -29.18
C PHE A 4 45.90 22.06 -28.50
N THR A 5 45.39 23.29 -28.56
CA THR A 5 44.05 23.63 -28.05
C THR A 5 42.94 22.92 -28.83
N PHE A 6 43.09 22.75 -30.15
CA PHE A 6 42.12 22.05 -31.00
C PHE A 6 42.08 20.55 -30.72
N ALA A 7 43.24 19.92 -30.49
CA ALA A 7 43.33 18.51 -30.11
C ALA A 7 42.70 18.22 -28.74
N ILE A 8 42.88 19.12 -27.76
CA ILE A 8 42.24 19.00 -26.44
C ILE A 8 40.72 19.12 -26.55
N LEU A 9 40.22 20.04 -27.39
CA LEU A 9 38.77 20.22 -27.57
C LEU A 9 38.11 18.99 -28.20
N ILE A 10 38.76 18.39 -29.20
CA ILE A 10 38.30 17.14 -29.83
C ILE A 10 38.35 15.98 -28.83
N GLY A 11 39.42 15.89 -28.02
CA GLY A 11 39.53 14.88 -26.97
C GLY A 11 38.40 14.97 -25.94
N LEU A 12 38.07 16.18 -25.49
CA LEU A 12 36.95 16.41 -24.57
C LEU A 12 35.59 16.07 -25.21
N LEU A 13 35.42 16.35 -26.50
CA LEU A 13 34.19 16.04 -27.23
C LEU A 13 34.00 14.53 -27.46
N ILE A 14 35.10 13.78 -27.65
CA ILE A 14 35.08 12.32 -27.75
C ILE A 14 34.77 11.69 -26.37
N ILE A 15 35.30 12.26 -25.28
CA ILE A 15 34.99 11.81 -23.92
C ILE A 15 33.52 12.10 -23.55
N SER A 16 32.95 13.21 -24.02
CA SER A 16 31.52 13.51 -23.80
C SER A 16 30.57 12.71 -24.70
N LEU A 17 31.09 11.99 -25.70
CA LEU A 17 30.33 11.08 -26.57
C LEU A 17 30.41 9.62 -26.12
N VAL A 18 31.18 9.30 -25.07
CA VAL A 18 31.10 7.99 -24.45
C VAL A 18 29.74 7.93 -23.76
N PRO A 19 28.80 7.07 -24.18
CA PRO A 19 27.57 6.89 -23.43
C PRO A 19 27.98 6.51 -22.01
N ILE A 20 27.56 7.31 -21.03
CA ILE A 20 27.65 6.93 -19.62
C ILE A 20 26.73 5.71 -19.52
N VAL A 21 27.30 4.52 -19.73
CA VAL A 21 26.63 3.27 -19.44
C VAL A 21 26.51 3.26 -17.92
N SER A 22 25.38 3.74 -17.42
CA SER A 22 25.04 3.58 -16.02
C SER A 22 25.14 2.09 -15.74
N ALA A 23 26.00 1.70 -14.81
CA ALA A 23 26.18 0.30 -14.47
C ALA A 23 24.81 -0.25 -14.06
N ALA A 24 24.35 -1.31 -14.73
CA ALA A 24 23.12 -1.98 -14.38
C ALA A 24 23.24 -2.41 -12.91
N THR A 25 22.25 -2.04 -12.09
CA THR A 25 22.27 -2.36 -10.66
C THR A 25 21.71 -3.77 -10.49
N SER A 26 22.35 -4.59 -9.65
CA SER A 26 21.88 -5.96 -9.43
C SER A 26 20.47 -5.95 -8.86
N ILE A 27 19.66 -6.94 -9.24
CA ILE A 27 18.27 -7.00 -8.81
C ILE A 27 18.15 -7.06 -7.27
N ASP A 28 19.03 -7.80 -6.60
CA ASP A 28 19.08 -7.88 -5.14
C ASP A 28 19.27 -6.50 -4.50
N MET A 29 20.14 -5.64 -5.05
CA MET A 29 20.36 -4.30 -4.50
C MET A 29 19.13 -3.41 -4.70
N VAL A 30 18.50 -3.44 -5.88
CA VAL A 30 17.31 -2.63 -6.18
C VAL A 30 16.11 -3.05 -5.33
N VAL A 31 15.88 -4.36 -5.20
CA VAL A 31 14.79 -4.90 -4.37
C VAL A 31 15.04 -4.55 -2.91
N ASN A 32 16.27 -4.71 -2.40
CA ASN A 32 16.61 -4.34 -1.03
C ASN A 32 16.30 -2.87 -0.77
N GLN A 33 16.85 -1.93 -1.55
CA GLN A 33 16.66 -0.48 -1.36
C GLN A 33 15.19 -0.03 -1.31
N GLN A 34 14.31 -0.69 -2.06
CA GLN A 34 12.88 -0.33 -2.10
C GLN A 34 12.06 -1.06 -1.05
N SER A 35 12.52 -2.21 -0.59
CA SER A 35 11.82 -3.05 0.38
C SER A 35 12.25 -2.76 1.81
N THR A 36 13.37 -2.07 2.03
CA THR A 36 13.85 -1.72 3.36
C THR A 36 13.42 -0.31 3.78
N LEU A 37 13.13 -0.17 5.07
CA LEU A 37 12.89 1.12 5.75
C LEU A 37 14.19 1.95 5.69
N ASP A 38 14.41 2.62 4.55
CA ASP A 38 15.72 3.15 4.17
C ASP A 38 16.05 4.55 4.71
N SER A 39 15.05 5.33 5.16
CA SER A 39 15.35 6.54 5.92
C SER A 39 15.34 6.23 7.42
N ASP A 40 16.43 6.54 8.12
CA ASP A 40 16.55 6.34 9.57
C ASP A 40 15.36 6.94 10.33
N LYS A 41 14.80 8.04 9.82
CA LYS A 41 13.62 8.68 10.39
C LYS A 41 12.33 7.90 10.16
N GLU A 42 11.97 7.62 8.90
CA GLU A 42 10.72 6.88 8.61
C GLU A 42 10.75 5.51 9.28
N LYS A 43 11.91 4.85 9.30
CA LYS A 43 12.13 3.61 10.05
C LYS A 43 11.76 3.74 11.52
N THR A 44 12.37 4.72 12.19
CA THR A 44 12.15 4.98 13.61
C THR A 44 10.67 5.29 13.88
N ASP A 45 10.06 6.12 13.05
CA ASP A 45 8.68 6.55 13.23
C ASP A 45 7.69 5.38 13.02
N VAL A 46 7.92 4.51 12.03
CA VAL A 46 7.12 3.29 11.80
C VAL A 46 7.29 2.30 12.94
N GLU A 47 8.51 2.01 13.37
CA GLU A 47 8.78 1.12 14.51
C GLU A 47 8.13 1.66 15.80
N GLN A 48 8.17 2.98 16.02
CA GLN A 48 7.46 3.62 17.12
C GLN A 48 5.95 3.46 16.98
N GLY A 49 5.40 3.68 15.78
CA GLY A 49 3.96 3.52 15.49
C GLY A 49 3.46 2.11 15.77
N ILE A 50 4.27 1.09 15.49
CA ILE A 50 3.98 -0.32 15.81
C ILE A 50 3.99 -0.52 17.33
N ASN A 51 5.07 -0.11 18.00
CA ASN A 51 5.28 -0.36 19.42
C ASN A 51 4.31 0.39 20.34
N THR A 52 3.81 1.54 19.89
CA THR A 52 2.87 2.39 20.65
C THR A 52 1.41 2.22 20.21
N SER A 53 1.15 1.32 19.25
CA SER A 53 -0.18 1.11 18.70
C SER A 53 -1.19 0.66 19.75
N GLU A 54 -2.30 1.40 19.86
CA GLU A 54 -3.44 1.00 20.69
C GLU A 54 -4.17 -0.24 20.13
N LEU A 55 -4.08 -0.48 18.81
CA LEU A 55 -4.70 -1.64 18.17
C LEU A 55 -4.03 -2.96 18.56
N LYS A 56 -2.78 -2.94 19.03
CA LYS A 56 -2.05 -4.12 19.51
C LYS A 56 -2.21 -5.33 18.57
N PRO A 57 -1.56 -5.30 17.39
CA PRO A 57 -1.95 -6.14 16.26
C PRO A 57 -1.95 -7.64 16.58
N LYS A 58 -0.97 -8.13 17.36
CA LYS A 58 -0.90 -9.56 17.73
C LYS A 58 -2.03 -9.97 18.68
N GLU A 59 -2.38 -9.11 19.63
CA GLU A 59 -3.53 -9.27 20.53
C GLU A 59 -4.83 -9.31 19.74
N PHE A 60 -5.01 -8.36 18.81
CA PHE A 60 -6.19 -8.32 17.93
C PHE A 60 -6.32 -9.62 17.11
N LEU A 61 -5.24 -10.09 16.50
CA LEU A 61 -5.24 -11.33 15.70
C LEU A 61 -5.69 -12.54 16.52
N VAL A 62 -5.22 -12.67 17.76
CA VAL A 62 -5.59 -13.79 18.64
C VAL A 62 -7.04 -13.67 19.11
N GLN A 63 -7.50 -12.46 19.45
CA GLN A 63 -8.88 -12.21 19.90
C GLN A 63 -9.92 -12.43 18.79
N HIS A 64 -9.59 -12.05 17.55
CA HIS A 64 -10.50 -12.08 16.40
C HIS A 64 -10.21 -13.21 15.41
N LYS A 65 -9.41 -14.23 15.79
CA LYS A 65 -8.98 -15.30 14.88
C LYS A 65 -10.12 -16.02 14.14
N SER A 66 -11.28 -16.20 14.78
CA SER A 66 -12.46 -16.82 14.17
C SER A 66 -13.16 -15.93 13.13
N GLU A 67 -13.02 -14.61 13.24
CA GLU A 67 -13.63 -13.63 12.34
C GLU A 67 -12.76 -13.38 11.11
N LEU A 68 -11.44 -13.51 11.26
CA LEU A 68 -10.46 -13.27 10.20
C LEU A 68 -10.38 -14.39 9.16
N ALA A 69 -10.97 -15.57 9.44
CA ALA A 69 -10.95 -16.75 8.56
C ALA A 69 -9.54 -17.18 8.10
N ARG A 70 -8.51 -16.95 8.93
CA ARG A 70 -7.11 -17.31 8.67
C ARG A 70 -6.78 -18.63 9.36
N LYS A 71 -6.75 -19.75 8.62
CA LYS A 71 -6.41 -21.09 9.16
C LYS A 71 -5.11 -21.13 9.97
N GLY A 72 -4.13 -20.29 9.61
CA GLY A 72 -2.87 -20.20 10.33
C GLY A 72 -2.99 -19.67 11.77
N LEU A 73 -4.09 -18.99 12.11
CA LEU A 73 -4.36 -18.46 13.44
C LEU A 73 -5.13 -19.45 14.34
N ASP A 74 -5.75 -20.50 13.79
CA ASP A 74 -6.65 -21.40 14.52
C ASP A 74 -5.97 -21.98 15.79
N SER A 75 -4.71 -22.38 15.65
CA SER A 75 -3.91 -22.99 16.73
C SER A 75 -3.23 -21.98 17.67
N VAL A 76 -3.29 -20.68 17.39
CA VAL A 76 -2.60 -19.63 18.17
C VAL A 76 -3.46 -19.28 19.39
N ASN A 77 -2.90 -19.39 20.59
CA ASN A 77 -3.61 -19.16 21.84
C ASN A 77 -3.12 -17.91 22.59
N SER A 78 -1.91 -17.44 22.30
CA SER A 78 -1.32 -16.25 22.89
C SER A 78 -0.61 -15.37 21.86
N PRO A 79 -0.65 -14.02 22.00
CA PRO A 79 0.14 -13.09 21.20
C PRO A 79 1.65 -13.35 21.25
N ASP A 80 2.16 -13.98 22.32
CA ASP A 80 3.57 -14.31 22.48
C ASP A 80 4.06 -15.44 21.55
N GLU A 81 3.12 -16.18 20.97
CA GLU A 81 3.39 -17.17 19.92
C GLU A 81 3.62 -16.52 18.55
N LEU A 82 3.39 -15.20 18.45
CA LEU A 82 3.49 -14.42 17.23
C LEU A 82 4.69 -13.46 17.28
N ILE A 83 5.36 -13.33 16.14
CA ILE A 83 6.42 -12.34 15.92
C ILE A 83 6.15 -11.55 14.65
N ASP A 84 6.63 -10.32 14.64
CA ASP A 84 6.59 -9.48 13.45
C ASP A 84 7.68 -9.91 12.46
N GLY A 85 7.31 -10.00 11.19
CA GLY A 85 8.21 -10.13 10.06
C GLY A 85 8.87 -8.79 9.71
N LYS A 86 9.61 -8.75 8.61
CA LYS A 86 10.19 -7.50 8.12
C LYS A 86 9.09 -6.63 7.51
N PRO A 87 8.96 -5.35 7.91
CA PRO A 87 8.09 -4.42 7.20
C PRO A 87 8.55 -4.23 5.75
N PHE A 88 7.61 -4.09 4.82
CA PHE A 88 7.88 -3.72 3.43
C PHE A 88 6.97 -2.59 2.96
N LYS A 89 7.48 -1.76 2.05
CA LYS A 89 6.77 -0.59 1.53
C LYS A 89 5.77 -1.01 0.46
N VAL A 90 4.55 -0.50 0.55
CA VAL A 90 3.50 -0.70 -0.45
C VAL A 90 3.02 0.64 -0.97
N THR A 91 3.14 0.82 -2.27
CA THR A 91 2.64 2.00 -2.98
C THR A 91 1.16 1.81 -3.31
N SER A 92 0.31 2.74 -2.87
CA SER A 92 -1.11 2.73 -3.21
C SER A 92 -1.31 3.32 -4.60
N ALA A 93 -1.93 2.56 -5.50
CA ALA A 93 -2.18 3.03 -6.86
C ALA A 93 -3.18 4.20 -6.86
N ASN A 94 -2.70 5.37 -7.28
CA ASN A 94 -3.54 6.53 -7.51
C ASN A 94 -4.00 6.59 -8.99
N LYS A 95 -4.87 7.55 -9.31
CA LYS A 95 -5.38 7.75 -10.67
C LYS A 95 -4.25 7.95 -11.70
N ALA A 96 -3.17 8.63 -11.33
CA ALA A 96 -2.05 8.89 -12.24
C ALA A 96 -1.30 7.60 -12.60
N LEU A 97 -1.06 6.72 -11.61
CA LEU A 97 -0.43 5.42 -11.83
C LEU A 97 -1.29 4.53 -12.73
N VAL A 98 -2.60 4.45 -12.46
CA VAL A 98 -3.52 3.64 -13.29
C VAL A 98 -3.58 4.18 -14.72
N GLN A 99 -3.68 5.49 -14.90
CA GLN A 99 -3.69 6.10 -16.23
C GLN A 99 -2.39 5.83 -16.99
N ALA A 100 -1.24 5.97 -16.34
CA ALA A 100 0.06 5.70 -16.95
C ALA A 100 0.22 4.24 -17.36
N LEU A 101 -0.28 3.30 -16.55
CA LEU A 101 -0.31 1.88 -16.90
C LEU A 101 -1.13 1.63 -18.17
N LEU A 102 -2.32 2.25 -18.28
CA LEU A 102 -3.21 2.09 -19.43
C LEU A 102 -2.68 2.75 -20.71
N ASP A 103 -2.01 3.89 -20.58
CA ASP A 103 -1.50 4.67 -21.72
C ASP A 103 -0.10 4.22 -22.15
N GLY A 104 0.50 3.25 -21.46
CA GLY A 104 1.85 2.76 -21.74
C GLY A 104 2.96 3.74 -21.36
N THR A 105 2.67 4.70 -20.49
CA THR A 105 3.68 5.60 -19.94
C THR A 105 4.49 4.84 -18.87
N SER A 106 5.81 5.08 -18.82
CA SER A 106 6.69 4.51 -17.80
C SER A 106 6.19 4.84 -16.39
N LEU A 107 6.12 3.82 -15.53
CA LEU A 107 5.63 3.98 -14.15
C LEU A 107 6.71 4.50 -13.21
N SER A 108 7.98 4.48 -13.62
CA SER A 108 9.16 4.70 -12.79
C SER A 108 9.08 5.98 -11.96
N ASN A 109 8.77 7.11 -12.59
CA ASN A 109 8.65 8.40 -11.90
C ASN A 109 7.36 8.54 -11.08
N ILE A 110 6.28 7.88 -11.50
CA ILE A 110 4.96 8.05 -10.90
C ILE A 110 4.90 7.31 -9.57
N ILE A 111 5.50 6.13 -9.51
CA ILE A 111 5.57 5.29 -8.30
C ILE A 111 6.22 6.04 -7.13
N TYR A 112 7.32 6.77 -7.36
CA TYR A 112 8.00 7.54 -6.29
C TYR A 112 7.16 8.66 -5.68
N SER A 113 6.19 9.18 -6.44
CA SER A 113 5.32 10.28 -5.99
C SER A 113 3.99 9.81 -5.41
N ALA A 114 3.68 8.51 -5.54
CA ALA A 114 2.42 7.97 -5.09
C ALA A 114 2.42 7.74 -3.56
N PRO A 115 1.27 7.86 -2.89
CA PRO A 115 1.15 7.56 -1.47
C PRO A 115 1.59 6.13 -1.18
N HIS A 116 2.25 5.93 -0.04
CA HIS A 116 2.69 4.61 0.39
C HIS A 116 2.40 4.40 1.87
N TYR A 117 2.34 3.14 2.24
CA TYR A 117 2.24 2.67 3.62
C TYR A 117 3.17 1.47 3.80
N TRP A 118 3.28 0.97 5.02
CA TRP A 118 4.05 -0.22 5.34
C TRP A 118 3.14 -1.39 5.66
N GLU A 119 3.47 -2.57 5.17
CA GLU A 119 2.82 -3.81 5.59
C GLU A 119 3.84 -4.66 6.36
N VAL A 120 3.38 -5.25 7.47
CA VAL A 120 4.19 -6.07 8.36
C VAL A 120 3.58 -7.46 8.43
N PRO A 121 4.26 -8.49 7.90
CA PRO A 121 3.83 -9.87 8.08
C PRO A 121 3.86 -10.27 9.57
N VAL A 122 2.98 -11.17 9.96
CA VAL A 122 2.98 -11.79 11.28
C VAL A 122 3.24 -13.28 11.12
N LEU A 123 4.24 -13.77 11.83
CA LEU A 123 4.74 -15.14 11.74
C LEU A 123 4.53 -15.89 13.05
N LEU A 124 4.37 -17.20 12.98
CA LEU A 124 4.49 -18.06 14.15
C LEU A 124 5.94 -18.10 14.62
N LYS A 125 6.16 -17.88 15.91
CA LYS A 125 7.50 -17.84 16.51
C LYS A 125 8.26 -19.16 16.40
N ASN A 126 7.57 -20.29 16.40
CA ASN A 126 8.17 -21.62 16.47
C ASN A 126 8.70 -22.15 15.12
N ASN A 127 8.08 -21.77 14.01
CA ASN A 127 8.41 -22.29 12.68
C ASN A 127 8.46 -21.22 11.60
N LEU A 128 8.23 -19.95 11.96
CA LEU A 128 8.23 -18.78 11.07
C LEU A 128 7.18 -18.84 9.95
N ASN A 129 6.16 -19.70 10.08
CA ASN A 129 5.06 -19.74 9.11
C ASN A 129 4.26 -18.44 9.19
N PRO A 130 3.98 -17.78 8.06
CA PRO A 130 3.18 -16.57 8.06
C PRO A 130 1.70 -16.88 8.28
N VAL A 131 1.06 -16.08 9.13
CA VAL A 131 -0.34 -16.29 9.55
C VAL A 131 -1.26 -15.12 9.27
N ALA A 132 -0.71 -13.90 9.25
CA ALA A 132 -1.44 -12.66 8.95
C ALA A 132 -0.46 -11.55 8.53
N SER A 133 -0.98 -10.35 8.32
CA SER A 133 -0.21 -9.11 8.29
C SER A 133 -1.02 -7.97 8.89
N TYR A 134 -0.39 -6.82 9.10
CA TYR A 134 -1.05 -5.57 9.45
C TYR A 134 -0.41 -4.39 8.70
N THR A 135 -1.17 -3.32 8.57
CA THR A 135 -0.75 -2.11 7.85
C THR A 135 -0.43 -0.99 8.83
N VAL A 136 0.70 -0.31 8.59
CA VAL A 136 1.11 0.91 9.26
C VAL A 136 1.05 2.04 8.24
N ASP A 137 0.21 3.04 8.50
CA ASP A 137 -0.01 4.19 7.62
C ASP A 137 -0.02 5.49 8.44
N VAL A 138 0.04 6.62 7.76
CA VAL A 138 -0.01 7.94 8.38
C VAL A 138 -1.45 8.31 8.69
N LEU A 139 -1.79 8.36 9.98
CA LEU A 139 -3.06 8.86 10.50
C LEU A 139 -2.78 9.99 11.49
N GLU A 140 -3.43 11.14 11.31
CA GLU A 140 -3.21 12.35 12.14
C GLU A 140 -1.73 12.75 12.23
N ASP A 141 -1.06 12.79 11.06
CA ASP A 141 0.36 13.15 10.90
C ASP A 141 1.36 12.23 11.64
N LYS A 142 0.94 11.01 11.98
CA LYS A 142 1.79 10.00 12.65
C LYS A 142 1.63 8.63 12.02
N TRP A 143 2.73 7.90 11.93
CA TRP A 143 2.69 6.47 11.59
C TRP A 143 2.00 5.70 12.70
N GLN A 144 0.96 4.95 12.36
CA GLN A 144 0.17 4.15 13.29
C GLN A 144 -0.30 2.88 12.59
N VAL A 145 -0.57 1.81 13.35
CA VAL A 145 -1.27 0.65 12.79
C VAL A 145 -2.70 1.09 12.44
N VAL A 146 -3.12 0.88 11.20
CA VAL A 146 -4.45 1.29 10.70
C VAL A 146 -5.35 0.12 10.29
N GLU A 147 -4.76 -1.05 10.01
CA GLU A 147 -5.47 -2.26 9.62
C GLU A 147 -4.77 -3.49 10.20
N VAL A 148 -5.53 -4.45 10.72
CA VAL A 148 -5.02 -5.73 11.22
C VAL A 148 -5.77 -6.89 10.55
N GLY A 149 -5.04 -7.90 10.11
CA GLY A 149 -5.58 -9.06 9.39
C GLY A 149 -5.04 -9.17 7.98
N GLY A 150 -4.67 -8.03 7.39
CA GLY A 150 -3.91 -7.94 6.16
C GLY A 150 -4.74 -8.18 4.91
N TYR A 151 -4.35 -7.52 3.82
CA TYR A 151 -4.98 -7.73 2.53
C TYR A 151 -4.48 -9.01 1.85
N LEU A 152 -3.17 -9.17 1.63
CA LEU A 152 -2.64 -10.33 0.92
C LEU A 152 -2.83 -11.65 1.69
N SER A 153 -2.63 -12.77 0.98
CA SER A 153 -2.42 -14.05 1.67
C SER A 153 -1.18 -13.93 2.57
N PRO A 154 -1.11 -14.63 3.72
CA PRO A 154 0.05 -14.48 4.61
C PRO A 154 1.35 -14.89 3.91
N VAL A 155 1.27 -15.88 3.00
CA VAL A 155 2.40 -16.36 2.20
C VAL A 155 2.89 -15.29 1.23
N ASP A 156 1.99 -14.57 0.54
CA ASP A 156 2.38 -13.53 -0.41
C ASP A 156 2.89 -12.27 0.32
N SER A 157 2.28 -11.91 1.44
CA SER A 157 2.80 -10.83 2.31
C SER A 157 4.22 -11.15 2.79
N ASN A 158 4.46 -12.38 3.25
CA ASN A 158 5.80 -12.81 3.67
C ASN A 158 6.79 -12.87 2.51
N PHE A 159 6.37 -13.28 1.31
CA PHE A 159 7.21 -13.23 0.10
C PHE A 159 7.62 -11.79 -0.22
N SER A 160 6.68 -10.83 -0.19
CA SER A 160 6.97 -9.40 -0.39
C SER A 160 7.91 -8.80 0.66
N SER A 161 7.92 -9.35 1.88
CA SER A 161 8.82 -8.91 2.94
C SER A 161 10.26 -9.42 2.83
N ASN A 162 10.54 -10.33 1.89
CA ASN A 162 11.84 -10.97 1.77
C ASN A 162 12.51 -10.62 0.43
N PRO A 163 13.36 -9.57 0.42
CA PRO A 163 14.08 -9.15 -0.78
C PRO A 163 14.86 -10.27 -1.47
N LYS A 164 15.42 -11.19 -0.70
CA LYS A 164 16.18 -12.33 -1.22
C LYS A 164 15.29 -13.30 -1.99
N ASP A 165 14.08 -13.57 -1.50
CA ASP A 165 13.16 -14.49 -2.18
C ASP A 165 12.66 -13.87 -3.49
N ILE A 166 12.39 -12.57 -3.48
CA ILE A 166 12.00 -11.80 -4.68
C ILE A 166 13.16 -11.77 -5.69
N ALA A 167 14.38 -11.45 -5.25
CA ALA A 167 15.56 -11.44 -6.12
C ALA A 167 15.81 -12.81 -6.75
N ASN A 168 15.78 -13.89 -5.96
CA ASN A 168 15.91 -15.26 -6.46
C ASN A 168 14.79 -15.60 -7.46
N PHE A 169 13.55 -15.19 -7.20
CA PHE A 169 12.44 -15.40 -8.13
C PHE A 169 12.71 -14.70 -9.47
N LEU A 170 13.16 -13.45 -9.43
CA LEU A 170 13.44 -12.65 -10.64
C LEU A 170 14.63 -13.22 -11.43
N GLU A 171 15.71 -13.62 -10.75
CA GLU A 171 16.86 -14.26 -11.37
C GLU A 171 16.50 -15.58 -12.06
N ASN A 172 15.66 -16.40 -11.42
CA ASN A 172 15.15 -17.64 -12.01
C ASN A 172 14.25 -17.41 -13.23
N ASN A 173 13.69 -16.20 -13.37
CA ASN A 173 12.94 -15.77 -14.55
C ASN A 173 13.82 -14.96 -15.55
N GLY A 174 15.14 -14.97 -15.38
CA GLY A 174 16.09 -14.36 -16.32
C GLY A 174 16.35 -12.87 -16.10
N LEU A 175 15.82 -12.26 -15.03
CA LEU A 175 16.04 -10.87 -14.67
C LEU A 175 17.14 -10.76 -13.62
N LYS A 176 18.35 -10.37 -14.03
CA LYS A 176 19.53 -10.26 -13.16
C LYS A 176 19.77 -8.84 -12.64
N ASP A 177 19.35 -7.86 -13.43
CA ASP A 177 19.56 -6.45 -13.17
C ASP A 177 18.22 -5.72 -13.26
N ALA A 178 18.09 -4.61 -12.53
CA ALA A 178 16.96 -3.71 -12.64
C ALA A 178 17.38 -2.26 -12.46
N ASN A 179 16.53 -1.37 -12.94
CA ASN A 179 16.60 0.06 -12.71
C ASN A 179 15.71 0.44 -11.52
N GLN A 180 14.58 -0.26 -11.37
CA GLN A 180 13.60 0.04 -10.34
C GLN A 180 12.80 -1.20 -9.93
N PHE A 181 12.37 -1.21 -8.67
CA PHE A 181 11.45 -2.17 -8.09
C PHE A 181 10.37 -1.41 -7.30
N ALA A 182 9.14 -1.92 -7.25
CA ALA A 182 8.14 -1.45 -6.30
C ALA A 182 7.06 -2.51 -6.04
N HIS A 183 6.48 -2.48 -4.85
CA HIS A 183 5.23 -3.19 -4.57
C HIS A 183 4.07 -2.21 -4.69
N VAL A 184 3.14 -2.45 -5.61
CA VAL A 184 1.99 -1.57 -5.90
C VAL A 184 0.70 -2.29 -5.56
N ARG A 185 -0.15 -1.72 -4.71
CA ARG A 185 -1.50 -2.23 -4.44
C ARG A 185 -2.51 -1.57 -5.36
N ILE A 186 -3.35 -2.36 -6.02
CA ILE A 186 -4.51 -1.90 -6.79
C ILE A 186 -5.76 -2.53 -6.18
N PRO A 187 -6.36 -1.91 -5.14
CA PRO A 187 -7.46 -2.51 -4.38
C PRO A 187 -8.65 -2.91 -5.27
N SER A 188 -8.97 -2.08 -6.26
CA SER A 188 -10.08 -2.31 -7.19
C SER A 188 -9.91 -3.52 -8.10
N LEU A 189 -8.70 -4.08 -8.19
CA LEU A 189 -8.43 -5.30 -8.94
C LEU A 189 -8.28 -6.54 -8.06
N HIS A 190 -8.43 -6.42 -6.74
CA HIS A 190 -8.18 -7.53 -5.81
C HIS A 190 -6.76 -8.14 -5.96
N MET A 191 -5.76 -7.32 -6.30
CA MET A 191 -4.37 -7.75 -6.42
C MET A 191 -3.37 -6.66 -6.06
N ASP A 192 -2.19 -7.08 -5.68
CA ASP A 192 -0.99 -6.27 -5.70
C ASP A 192 -0.12 -6.67 -6.89
N LEU A 193 0.80 -5.80 -7.29
CA LEU A 193 1.76 -6.01 -8.36
C LEU A 193 3.17 -5.73 -7.83
N LEU A 194 4.08 -6.69 -7.98
CA LEU A 194 5.50 -6.37 -7.93
C LEU A 194 5.91 -5.83 -9.30
N TYR A 195 6.28 -4.56 -9.35
CA TYR A 195 6.76 -3.84 -10.51
C TYR A 195 8.28 -3.92 -10.59
N ILE A 196 8.80 -4.19 -11.79
CA ILE A 196 10.23 -4.22 -12.08
C ILE A 196 10.47 -3.50 -13.40
N GLU A 197 11.38 -2.54 -13.41
CA GLU A 197 11.94 -1.98 -14.64
C GLU A 197 13.34 -2.57 -14.87
N SER A 198 13.56 -3.21 -16.02
CA SER A 198 14.86 -3.76 -16.41
C SER A 198 15.08 -3.60 -17.90
N ASN A 199 16.26 -3.13 -18.31
CA ASN A 199 16.62 -2.93 -19.72
C ASN A 199 15.57 -2.12 -20.52
N ASN A 200 15.00 -1.07 -19.91
CA ASN A 200 13.92 -0.25 -20.46
C ASN A 200 12.63 -1.03 -20.78
N GLN A 201 12.41 -2.17 -20.13
CA GLN A 201 11.19 -2.95 -20.17
C GLN A 201 10.59 -3.05 -18.78
N GLU A 202 9.27 -3.09 -18.71
CA GLU A 202 8.53 -3.17 -17.45
C GLU A 202 7.86 -4.53 -17.33
N TYR A 203 8.09 -5.15 -16.17
CA TYR A 203 7.60 -6.46 -15.80
C TYR A 203 6.77 -6.37 -14.53
N PHE A 204 5.83 -7.30 -14.40
CA PHE A 204 4.85 -7.31 -13.34
C PHE A 204 4.63 -8.73 -12.83
N ILE A 205 4.57 -8.87 -11.50
CA ILE A 205 4.22 -10.12 -10.83
C ILE A 205 2.97 -9.87 -10.00
N PRO A 206 1.80 -10.42 -10.37
CA PRO A 206 0.59 -10.22 -9.60
C PRO A 206 0.60 -11.10 -8.35
N LEU A 207 0.23 -10.48 -7.23
CA LEU A 207 -0.04 -11.11 -5.95
C LEU A 207 -1.56 -11.02 -5.71
N ILE A 208 -2.26 -12.13 -5.95
CA ILE A 208 -3.71 -12.12 -6.11
C ILE A 208 -4.41 -12.45 -4.78
N HIS A 209 -5.35 -11.61 -4.37
CA HIS A 209 -6.06 -11.78 -3.11
C HIS A 209 -6.98 -13.02 -3.14
N GLY A 210 -6.65 -14.01 -2.32
CA GLY A 210 -7.53 -15.14 -1.99
C GLY A 210 -7.79 -16.13 -3.12
N ARG A 211 -7.01 -16.10 -4.21
CA ARG A 211 -7.17 -16.98 -5.38
C ARG A 211 -5.87 -17.10 -6.18
N ASP A 212 -5.72 -18.20 -6.92
CA ASP A 212 -4.50 -18.48 -7.69
C ASP A 212 -4.49 -17.82 -9.08
N GLU A 213 -5.65 -17.42 -9.60
CA GLU A 213 -5.77 -16.77 -10.91
C GLU A 213 -6.89 -15.71 -10.90
N LEU A 214 -6.67 -14.59 -11.60
CA LEU A 214 -7.66 -13.54 -11.80
C LEU A 214 -7.38 -12.79 -13.12
N TYR A 215 -8.43 -12.56 -13.91
CA TYR A 215 -8.33 -11.95 -15.27
C TYR A 215 -7.38 -12.70 -16.23
N GLY A 216 -7.14 -14.00 -16.01
CA GLY A 216 -6.19 -14.80 -16.78
C GLY A 216 -4.72 -14.62 -16.34
N LEU A 217 -4.47 -13.86 -15.28
CA LEU A 217 -3.17 -13.73 -14.64
C LEU A 217 -3.06 -14.72 -13.48
N LYS A 218 -1.95 -15.43 -13.40
CA LYS A 218 -1.65 -16.38 -12.33
C LYS A 218 -0.83 -15.72 -11.24
N ASN A 219 -1.14 -16.04 -9.99
CA ASN A 219 -0.44 -15.56 -8.83
C ASN A 219 1.06 -15.93 -8.92
N ARG A 220 1.94 -14.97 -8.63
CA ARG A 220 3.41 -15.14 -8.67
C ARG A 220 3.96 -15.64 -10.01
N GLN A 221 3.41 -15.13 -11.12
CA GLN A 221 3.96 -15.33 -12.45
C GLN A 221 4.44 -14.00 -13.05
N LEU A 222 5.57 -14.01 -13.77
CA LEU A 222 6.11 -12.82 -14.42
C LEU A 222 5.37 -12.53 -15.74
N TYR A 223 4.97 -11.27 -15.92
CA TYR A 223 4.32 -10.77 -17.13
C TYR A 223 5.01 -9.51 -17.64
N THR A 224 5.01 -9.30 -18.95
CA THR A 224 5.34 -8.00 -19.54
C THR A 224 4.19 -7.02 -19.36
N ARG A 225 4.44 -5.71 -19.53
CA ARG A 225 3.36 -4.70 -19.58
C ARG A 225 2.23 -5.13 -20.51
N ASP A 226 2.53 -5.51 -21.76
CA ASP A 226 1.50 -5.79 -22.76
C ASP A 226 0.60 -6.95 -22.34
N GLN A 227 1.20 -8.00 -21.75
CA GLN A 227 0.45 -9.13 -21.21
C GLN A 227 -0.44 -8.71 -20.03
N LEU A 228 0.12 -7.92 -19.11
CA LEU A 228 -0.63 -7.41 -17.96
C LEU A 228 -1.80 -6.52 -18.42
N VAL A 229 -1.53 -5.50 -19.21
CA VAL A 229 -2.54 -4.52 -19.69
C VAL A 229 -3.59 -5.19 -20.55
N SER A 230 -3.24 -6.21 -21.35
CA SER A 230 -4.23 -6.99 -22.09
C SER A 230 -5.21 -7.71 -21.15
N ALA A 231 -4.75 -8.16 -19.97
CA ALA A 231 -5.58 -8.85 -18.99
C ALA A 231 -6.42 -7.89 -18.15
N ILE A 232 -5.82 -6.83 -17.60
CA ILE A 232 -6.47 -5.95 -16.61
C ILE A 232 -6.91 -4.59 -17.16
N GLY A 233 -6.57 -4.27 -18.41
CA GLY A 233 -6.93 -3.01 -19.04
C GLY A 233 -8.45 -2.77 -19.10
N PRO A 234 -9.27 -3.73 -19.56
CA PRO A 234 -10.72 -3.60 -19.55
C PRO A 234 -11.31 -3.34 -18.15
N PRO A 235 -11.05 -4.17 -17.10
CA PRO A 235 -11.61 -3.90 -15.78
C PRO A 235 -11.07 -2.60 -15.15
N LEU A 236 -9.82 -2.21 -15.41
CA LEU A 236 -9.31 -0.91 -14.95
C LEU A 236 -10.05 0.27 -15.56
N LYS A 237 -10.34 0.23 -16.87
CA LYS A 237 -11.11 1.29 -17.54
C LYS A 237 -12.53 1.40 -16.99
N GLU A 238 -13.16 0.26 -16.69
CA GLU A 238 -14.49 0.23 -16.08
C GLU A 238 -14.49 0.88 -14.68
N VAL A 239 -13.51 0.52 -13.84
CA VAL A 239 -13.33 1.12 -12.51
C VAL A 239 -13.07 2.62 -12.59
N MET A 240 -12.26 3.08 -13.54
CA MET A 240 -11.99 4.51 -13.75
C MET A 240 -13.23 5.29 -14.22
N ALA A 241 -14.08 4.65 -15.03
CA ALA A 241 -15.34 5.25 -15.48
C ALA A 241 -16.41 5.26 -14.37
N ASN A 242 -16.36 4.30 -13.43
CA ASN A 242 -17.33 4.13 -12.36
C ASN A 242 -16.65 4.06 -10.98
N PRO A 243 -16.33 5.20 -10.35
CA PRO A 243 -15.63 5.24 -9.06
C PRO A 243 -16.35 4.49 -7.92
N ASN A 244 -17.65 4.25 -8.04
CA ASN A 244 -18.41 3.48 -7.06
C ASN A 244 -18.05 1.98 -7.02
N LEU A 245 -17.33 1.47 -8.02
CA LEU A 245 -16.81 0.09 -8.05
C LEU A 245 -15.47 -0.06 -7.30
N LEU A 246 -14.90 1.03 -6.78
CA LEU A 246 -13.57 1.05 -6.14
C LEU A 246 -13.52 0.34 -4.78
N THR A 247 -14.66 0.02 -4.18
CA THR A 247 -14.70 -0.48 -2.81
C THR A 247 -15.37 -1.86 -2.78
N GLY A 248 -14.58 -2.90 -2.48
CA GLY A 248 -15.10 -4.15 -1.92
C GLY A 248 -15.74 -3.98 -0.52
N VAL A 249 -16.16 -2.77 -0.18
CA VAL A 249 -16.99 -2.47 0.98
C VAL A 249 -18.37 -3.02 0.61
N PRO A 250 -18.92 -3.98 1.39
CA PRO A 250 -20.29 -4.42 1.16
C PRO A 250 -21.18 -3.18 1.12
N GLU A 251 -22.11 -3.11 0.16
CA GLU A 251 -23.12 -2.06 0.15
C GLU A 251 -23.76 -2.04 1.54
N ALA A 252 -23.33 -1.12 2.39
CA ALA A 252 -23.99 -0.83 3.63
C ALA A 252 -25.37 -0.41 3.17
N ASN A 253 -26.34 -1.31 3.37
CA ASN A 253 -27.75 -1.12 3.11
C ASN A 253 -28.06 0.37 3.23
N LYS A 254 -28.41 1.01 2.10
CA LYS A 254 -28.95 2.37 2.05
C LYS A 254 -30.33 2.37 2.75
N LYS A 255 -30.30 2.12 4.04
CA LYS A 255 -31.27 2.41 5.07
C LYS A 255 -30.47 2.98 6.24
N TRP A 256 -29.75 4.08 5.96
CA TRP A 256 -29.58 5.08 6.99
C TRP A 256 -30.98 5.55 7.33
N SER A 257 -31.53 5.00 8.41
CA SER A 257 -32.88 5.31 8.84
C SER A 257 -32.93 6.82 9.08
N SER A 258 -33.92 7.46 8.46
CA SER A 258 -34.32 8.84 8.71
C SER A 258 -34.70 9.10 10.18
N GLY A 259 -34.58 8.10 11.07
CA GLY A 259 -34.82 8.21 12.51
C GLY A 259 -33.84 9.12 13.23
N ASN A 260 -32.55 9.15 12.86
CA ASN A 260 -31.56 9.93 13.62
C ASN A 260 -31.55 11.43 13.30
N ILE A 261 -32.01 11.85 12.12
CA ILE A 261 -32.16 13.29 11.81
C ILE A 261 -33.32 13.90 12.61
N ILE A 262 -34.38 13.14 12.87
CA ILE A 262 -35.51 13.59 13.69
C ILE A 262 -35.09 13.78 15.15
N THR A 263 -34.21 12.92 15.67
CA THR A 263 -33.69 13.05 17.05
C THR A 263 -32.81 14.29 17.22
N PHE A 264 -31.94 14.60 16.24
CA PHE A 264 -31.10 15.81 16.28
C PHE A 264 -31.93 17.10 16.13
N ILE A 265 -32.97 17.11 15.30
CA ILE A 265 -33.89 18.25 15.19
C ILE A 265 -34.72 18.43 16.48
N GLY A 266 -35.16 17.33 17.09
CA GLY A 266 -35.93 17.34 18.34
C GLY A 266 -35.15 17.95 19.52
N ILE A 267 -33.88 17.61 19.69
CA ILE A 267 -33.02 18.16 20.75
C ILE A 267 -32.76 19.66 20.53
N GLY A 268 -32.57 20.09 19.26
CA GLY A 268 -32.39 21.50 18.92
C GLY A 268 -33.60 22.36 19.28
N VAL A 269 -34.82 21.89 19.03
CA VAL A 269 -36.06 22.62 19.34
C VAL A 269 -36.26 22.77 20.85
N VAL A 270 -35.97 21.72 21.65
CA VAL A 270 -36.10 21.78 23.11
C VAL A 270 -35.14 22.80 23.72
N LEU A 271 -33.91 22.89 23.22
CA LEU A 271 -32.93 23.87 23.70
C LEU A 271 -33.35 25.31 23.38
N VAL A 272 -33.86 25.56 22.17
CA VAL A 272 -34.33 26.90 21.76
C VAL A 272 -35.54 27.33 22.57
N VAL A 273 -36.53 26.44 22.77
CA VAL A 273 -37.70 26.73 23.62
C VAL A 273 -37.28 26.97 25.07
N GLY A 274 -36.36 26.18 25.60
CA GLY A 274 -35.80 26.37 26.94
C GLY A 274 -35.13 27.73 27.10
N MET A 275 -34.31 28.17 26.14
CA MET A 275 -33.70 29.50 26.16
C MET A 275 -34.73 30.63 26.08
N ILE A 276 -35.78 30.49 25.26
CA ILE A 276 -36.84 31.51 25.15
C ILE A 276 -37.60 31.67 26.47
N ILE A 277 -37.92 30.55 27.14
CA ILE A 277 -38.60 30.57 28.45
C ILE A 277 -37.70 31.21 29.51
N LEU A 278 -36.41 30.85 29.54
CA LEU A 278 -35.44 31.40 30.49
C LEU A 278 -35.28 32.91 30.27
N TYR A 279 -35.16 33.35 29.02
CA TYR A 279 -35.07 34.76 28.65
C TYR A 279 -36.30 35.56 29.10
N ARG A 280 -37.52 35.03 28.87
CA ARG A 280 -38.76 35.68 29.33
C ARG A 280 -38.82 35.76 30.85
N LYS A 281 -38.39 34.72 31.57
CA LYS A 281 -38.36 34.74 33.04
C LYS A 281 -37.40 35.80 33.59
N ILE A 282 -36.24 35.97 32.94
CA ILE A 282 -35.28 37.01 33.31
C ILE A 282 -35.84 38.41 33.05
N GLN A 283 -36.52 38.62 31.92
CA GLN A 283 -37.19 39.90 31.61
C GLN A 283 -38.28 40.25 32.64
N MET A 284 -39.17 39.32 32.96
CA MET A 284 -40.25 39.58 33.94
C MET A 284 -39.72 39.92 35.33
N ASN A 285 -38.63 39.28 35.78
CA ASN A 285 -38.01 39.62 37.06
C ASN A 285 -37.36 41.01 37.04
N ARG A 286 -36.97 41.51 35.87
CA ARG A 286 -36.37 42.84 35.68
C ARG A 286 -37.41 43.96 35.72
N ASP A 287 -38.64 43.68 35.29
CA ASP A 287 -39.74 44.64 35.30
C ASP A 287 -40.42 44.77 36.69
N THR A 288 -40.11 43.87 37.62
CA THR A 288 -40.64 43.87 39.00
C THR A 288 -39.69 44.45 40.05
N THR A 289 -38.55 45.01 39.64
CA THR A 289 -37.57 45.74 40.48
C THR A 289 -37.39 47.15 39.96
#